data_AF-A0A0Q1BI53-F1
#
_entry.id   AF-A0A0Q1BI53-F1
#
_cell.length_a   1.000
_cell.length_b   1.000
_cell.length_c   1.000
_cell.angle_alpha   90.00
_cell.angle_beta   90.00
_cell.angle_gamma   90.00
#
_symmetry.space_group_name_H-M   'P 1'
#
loop_
_entity.id
_entity.type
_entity.pdbx_description
1 polymer ?
#
loop_
_entity_poly.entity_id
_entity_poly.type
_entity_poly.pdbx_seq_one_letter_code
_entity_poly.pdbx_strand_id
1 'polypeptide(L)'
;MYKRKITKEEIEFISKIFNKKVKSSLFIIAVFSLLLFIFLYCLSINWIDYLLVKIVLILISLIIGYLIINSIYSIVSLNIKINTCNIDCIEAEFKVQNKDVLTYTYDTSSNSEYFKIFLINTFNNEKKRIYVEQEDYRKIKEKDFIKIIYFDKVNIPYEAIHNDEKMNKISFF
;
A
#
# COMPACT_ATOMS: atom_id res chain seq x y z
N MET A 1 8.79 -18.64 10.62
CA MET A 1 8.54 -17.97 9.32
C MET A 1 8.97 -18.92 8.23
N TYR A 2 8.05 -19.29 7.34
CA TYR A 2 8.31 -20.18 6.21
C TYR A 2 8.26 -19.38 4.90
N LYS A 3 9.17 -19.70 3.98
CA LYS A 3 9.27 -19.05 2.67
C LYS A 3 9.15 -20.11 1.58
N ARG A 4 8.30 -19.85 0.58
CA ARG A 4 8.20 -20.68 -0.62
C ARG A 4 8.05 -19.82 -1.86
N LYS A 5 8.40 -20.37 -3.02
CA LYS A 5 8.09 -19.73 -4.31
C LYS A 5 6.57 -19.67 -4.53
N ILE A 6 6.13 -18.61 -5.20
CA ILE A 6 4.73 -18.42 -5.58
C ILE A 6 4.30 -19.40 -6.68
N THR A 7 3.04 -19.83 -6.66
CA THR A 7 2.42 -20.65 -7.70
C THR A 7 1.88 -19.78 -8.85
N LYS A 8 1.50 -20.39 -9.98
CA LYS A 8 0.92 -19.66 -11.12
C LYS A 8 -0.40 -18.96 -10.77
N GLU A 9 -1.26 -19.61 -10.00
CA GLU A 9 -2.54 -19.04 -9.56
C GLU A 9 -2.34 -17.82 -8.65
N GLU A 10 -1.35 -17.88 -7.76
CA GLU A 10 -0.97 -16.75 -6.90
C GLU A 10 -0.44 -15.57 -7.70
N ILE A 11 0.29 -15.81 -8.80
CA ILE A 11 0.76 -14.75 -9.71
C ILE A 11 -0.42 -14.02 -10.34
N GLU A 12 -1.41 -14.74 -10.85
CA GLU A 12 -2.60 -14.13 -11.45
C GLU A 12 -3.35 -13.26 -10.44
N PHE A 13 -3.50 -13.74 -9.20
CA PHE A 13 -4.09 -12.98 -8.11
C PHE A 13 -3.31 -11.70 -7.78
N ILE A 14 -1.99 -11.82 -7.55
CA ILE A 14 -1.11 -10.69 -7.24
C ILE A 14 -1.13 -9.68 -8.38
N SER A 15 -0.97 -10.14 -9.62
CA SER A 15 -0.94 -9.31 -10.82
C SER A 15 -2.24 -8.53 -10.98
N LYS A 16 -3.40 -9.16 -10.74
CA LYS A 16 -4.71 -8.49 -10.79
C LYS A 16 -4.83 -7.38 -9.73
N ILE A 17 -4.46 -7.66 -8.48
CA ILE A 17 -4.52 -6.68 -7.39
C ILE A 17 -3.52 -5.54 -7.62
N PHE A 18 -2.29 -5.88 -7.98
CA PHE A 18 -1.22 -4.93 -8.26
C PHE A 18 -1.60 -4.02 -9.44
N ASN A 19 -2.07 -4.57 -10.56
CA ASN A 19 -2.49 -3.78 -11.71
C ASN A 19 -3.67 -2.86 -11.40
N LYS A 20 -4.61 -3.27 -10.54
CA LYS A 20 -5.70 -2.39 -10.08
C LYS A 20 -5.14 -1.19 -9.30
N LYS A 21 -4.23 -1.43 -8.35
CA LYS A 21 -3.57 -0.36 -7.58
C LYS A 21 -2.73 0.55 -8.47
N VAL A 22 -1.97 -0.01 -9.41
CA VAL A 22 -1.13 0.73 -10.37
C VAL A 22 -1.97 1.62 -11.28
N LYS A 23 -3.10 1.13 -11.80
CA LYS A 23 -4.01 1.96 -12.61
C LYS A 23 -4.51 3.16 -11.82
N SER A 24 -4.88 2.96 -10.56
CA SER A 24 -5.31 4.05 -9.69
C SER A 24 -4.19 5.03 -9.39
N SER A 25 -2.96 4.57 -9.13
CA SER A 25 -1.83 5.46 -8.85
C SER A 25 -1.39 6.24 -10.09
N LEU A 26 -1.34 5.60 -11.27
CA LEU A 26 -1.03 6.26 -12.54
C LEU A 26 -2.07 7.33 -12.88
N PHE A 27 -3.35 7.07 -12.62
CA PHE A 27 -4.40 8.07 -12.79
C PHE A 27 -4.18 9.28 -11.89
N ILE A 28 -3.87 9.07 -10.60
CA ILE A 28 -3.57 10.16 -9.66
C ILE A 28 -2.33 10.95 -10.12
N ILE A 29 -1.26 10.26 -10.54
CA ILE A 29 -0.05 10.91 -11.06
C ILE A 29 -0.38 11.76 -12.29
N ALA A 30 -1.20 11.26 -13.21
CA ALA A 30 -1.59 11.99 -14.41
C ALA A 30 -2.41 13.25 -14.08
N VAL A 31 -3.41 13.13 -13.20
CA VAL A 31 -4.23 14.28 -12.75
C VAL A 31 -3.35 15.32 -12.02
N PHE A 32 -2.49 14.87 -11.11
CA PHE A 32 -1.59 15.77 -10.38
C PHE A 32 -0.60 16.46 -11.32
N SER A 33 -0.03 15.73 -12.29
CA SER A 33 0.88 16.30 -13.28
C SER A 33 0.19 17.35 -14.15
N LEU A 34 -1.07 17.13 -14.53
CA LEU A 34 -1.86 18.10 -15.29
C LEU A 34 -2.14 19.37 -14.48
N LEU A 35 -2.60 19.22 -13.24
CA LEU A 35 -2.87 20.36 -12.34
C LEU A 35 -1.60 21.16 -12.06
N LEU A 36 -0.49 20.48 -11.81
CA LEU A 36 0.80 21.10 -11.62
C LEU A 36 1.25 21.85 -12.88
N PHE A 37 1.08 21.27 -14.07
CA PHE A 37 1.42 21.93 -15.32
C PHE A 37 0.62 23.24 -15.51
N ILE A 38 -0.69 23.19 -15.25
CA ILE A 38 -1.55 24.38 -15.28
C ILE A 38 -1.08 25.43 -14.26
N PHE A 39 -0.76 25.01 -13.04
CA PHE A 39 -0.27 25.91 -11.99
C PHE A 39 1.06 26.59 -12.37
N LEU A 40 2.03 25.82 -12.88
CA LEU A 40 3.31 26.34 -13.34
C LEU A 40 3.14 27.28 -14.54
N TYR A 41 2.21 26.97 -15.44
CA TYR A 41 1.87 27.83 -16.57
C TYR A 41 1.30 29.18 -16.10
N CYS A 42 0.35 29.19 -15.17
CA CYS A 42 -0.19 30.43 -14.57
C CYS A 42 0.89 31.26 -13.88
N LEU A 43 1.80 30.62 -13.13
CA LEU A 43 2.95 31.30 -12.52
C LEU A 43 3.87 31.92 -13.57
N SER A 44 4.12 31.19 -14.67
CA SER A 44 4.98 31.67 -15.75
C SER A 44 4.42 32.94 -16.40
N ILE A 45 3.12 33.00 -16.69
CA ILE A 45 2.48 34.18 -17.29
C ILE A 45 2.60 35.41 -16.38
N ASN A 46 2.36 35.25 -15.08
CA ASN A 46 2.27 36.36 -14.15
C ASN A 46 3.64 36.94 -13.71
N TRP A 47 4.74 36.20 -13.90
CA TRP A 47 6.06 36.56 -13.35
C TRP A 47 7.20 36.47 -14.39
N ILE A 48 6.86 36.63 -15.67
CA ILE A 48 7.76 36.42 -16.84
C ILE A 48 9.04 37.27 -16.79
N ASP A 49 9.05 38.41 -16.10
CA ASP A 49 10.17 39.34 -16.11
C ASP A 49 11.29 38.98 -15.12
N TYR A 50 11.04 38.10 -14.17
CA TYR A 50 12.02 37.74 -13.13
C TYR A 50 12.82 36.49 -13.51
N LEU A 51 14.09 36.67 -13.91
CA LEU A 51 15.03 35.58 -14.22
C LEU A 51 15.10 34.52 -13.11
N LEU A 52 15.11 34.96 -11.84
CA LEU A 52 15.19 34.06 -10.68
C LEU A 52 13.98 33.13 -10.60
N VAL A 53 12.77 33.64 -10.88
CA VAL A 53 11.53 32.84 -10.88
C VAL A 53 11.58 31.77 -11.98
N LYS A 54 12.10 32.08 -13.16
CA LYS A 54 12.29 31.10 -14.25
C LYS A 54 13.23 29.96 -13.85
N ILE A 55 14.36 30.29 -13.21
CA ILE A 55 15.33 29.29 -12.75
C ILE A 55 14.69 28.37 -11.70
N VAL A 56 13.94 28.94 -10.74
CA VAL A 56 13.24 28.16 -9.71
C VAL A 56 12.18 27.24 -10.32
N LEU A 57 11.39 27.72 -11.29
CA LEU A 57 10.39 26.90 -11.99
C LEU A 57 11.04 25.71 -12.71
N ILE A 58 12.15 25.93 -13.42
CA ILE A 58 12.89 24.86 -14.10
C ILE A 58 13.38 23.81 -13.10
N LEU A 59 13.97 24.23 -11.97
CA LEU A 59 14.46 23.31 -10.94
C LEU A 59 13.33 22.48 -10.34
N ILE A 60 12.19 23.10 -10.02
CA ILE A 60 11.00 22.40 -9.50
C ILE A 60 10.50 21.37 -10.53
N SER A 61 10.40 21.74 -11.81
CA SER A 61 9.99 20.82 -12.87
C SER A 61 10.93 19.63 -13.03
N LEU A 62 12.25 19.85 -12.92
CA LEU A 62 13.24 18.77 -12.98
C LEU A 62 13.10 17.79 -11.80
N ILE A 63 12.93 18.30 -10.58
CA ILE A 63 12.73 17.46 -9.39
C ILE A 63 11.46 16.63 -9.53
N ILE A 64 10.36 17.24 -9.96
CA ILE A 64 9.08 16.54 -10.11
C ILE A 64 9.15 15.51 -11.25
N GLY A 65 9.77 15.86 -12.38
CA GLY A 65 10.01 14.93 -13.49
C GLY A 65 10.82 13.71 -13.05
N TYR A 66 11.89 13.93 -12.27
CA TYR A 66 12.69 12.84 -11.68
C TYR A 66 11.86 11.93 -10.76
N LEU A 67 11.01 12.50 -9.90
CA LEU A 67 10.12 11.73 -9.02
C LEU A 67 9.11 10.87 -9.81
N ILE A 68 8.54 11.42 -10.90
CA ILE A 68 7.61 10.69 -11.77
C ILE A 68 8.33 9.52 -12.46
N ILE A 69 9.51 9.75 -13.03
CA ILE A 69 10.29 8.70 -13.71
C ILE A 69 10.65 7.58 -12.73
N ASN A 70 11.15 7.91 -11.54
CA ASN A 70 11.48 6.92 -10.52
C ASN A 70 10.26 6.12 -10.05
N SER A 71 9.10 6.78 -9.95
CA SER A 71 7.85 6.10 -9.59
C SER A 71 7.44 5.08 -10.66
N ILE A 72 7.47 5.49 -11.95
CA ILE A 72 7.17 4.60 -13.08
C ILE A 72 8.16 3.44 -13.14
N TYR A 73 9.46 3.71 -13.01
CA TYR A 73 10.49 2.67 -13.01
C TYR A 73 10.27 1.65 -11.89
N SER A 74 9.93 2.10 -10.69
CA SER A 74 9.64 1.23 -9.55
C SER A 74 8.44 0.31 -9.82
N ILE A 75 7.38 0.85 -10.42
CA ILE A 75 6.18 0.09 -10.82
C ILE A 75 6.55 -0.99 -11.85
N VAL A 76 7.30 -0.63 -12.89
CA VAL A 76 7.73 -1.55 -13.94
C VAL A 76 8.62 -2.65 -13.37
N SER A 77 9.60 -2.30 -12.54
CA SER A 77 10.50 -3.26 -11.90
C SER A 77 9.74 -4.27 -11.03
N LEU A 78 8.75 -3.81 -10.25
CA LEU A 78 7.89 -4.68 -9.44
C LEU A 78 7.02 -5.59 -10.32
N ASN A 79 6.43 -5.06 -11.39
CA ASN A 79 5.62 -5.86 -12.32
C ASN A 79 6.44 -6.99 -12.96
N ILE A 80 7.67 -6.69 -13.40
CA ILE A 80 8.59 -7.71 -13.91
C ILE A 80 8.85 -8.77 -12.84
N LYS A 81 9.17 -8.37 -11.61
CA LYS A 81 9.44 -9.31 -10.50
C LYS A 81 8.24 -10.22 -10.18
N ILE A 82 7.01 -9.69 -10.24
CA ILE A 82 5.77 -10.46 -10.07
C ILE A 82 5.67 -11.51 -11.19
N ASN A 83 5.80 -11.07 -12.45
CA ASN A 83 5.59 -11.94 -13.61
C ASN A 83 6.72 -12.96 -13.81
N THR A 84 7.92 -12.74 -13.25
CA THR A 84 9.05 -13.68 -13.33
C THR A 84 9.18 -14.59 -12.09
N CYS A 85 8.16 -14.70 -11.23
CA CYS A 85 8.20 -15.50 -10.00
C CYS A 85 9.37 -15.17 -9.04
N ASN A 86 9.83 -13.92 -9.04
CA ASN A 86 10.94 -13.45 -8.18
C ASN A 86 10.43 -12.83 -6.88
N ILE A 87 9.27 -13.32 -6.44
CA ILE A 87 8.61 -12.98 -5.19
C ILE A 87 8.37 -14.27 -4.43
N ASP A 88 8.60 -14.23 -3.13
CA ASP A 88 8.36 -15.34 -2.23
C ASP A 88 7.00 -15.16 -1.54
N CYS A 89 6.28 -16.26 -1.39
CA CYS A 89 5.19 -16.37 -0.45
C CYS A 89 5.77 -16.61 0.95
N ILE A 90 5.41 -15.75 1.89
CA ILE A 90 5.79 -15.81 3.28
C ILE A 90 4.59 -16.28 4.08
N GLU A 91 4.82 -17.31 4.89
CA GLU A 91 3.89 -17.75 5.92
C GLU A 91 4.51 -17.44 7.28
N ALA A 92 3.86 -16.55 8.03
CA ALA A 92 4.35 -16.09 9.31
C ALA A 92 3.23 -16.01 10.33
N GLU A 93 3.55 -16.43 11.55
CA GLU A 93 2.68 -16.32 12.70
C GLU A 93 3.04 -15.05 13.48
N PHE A 94 2.02 -14.29 13.82
CA PHE A 94 2.15 -13.04 14.55
C PHE A 94 1.30 -13.09 15.81
N LYS A 95 1.88 -12.62 16.91
CA LYS A 95 1.15 -12.39 18.16
C LYS A 95 0.48 -11.03 18.13
N VAL A 96 -0.78 -10.97 18.53
CA VAL A 96 -1.54 -9.73 18.71
C VAL A 96 -0.98 -8.97 19.90
N GLN A 97 -0.49 -7.76 19.66
CA GLN A 97 0.00 -6.88 20.73
C GLN A 97 -1.13 -6.06 21.33
N ASN A 98 -1.85 -5.33 20.47
CA ASN A 98 -2.94 -4.46 20.85
C ASN A 98 -3.91 -4.28 19.69
N LYS A 99 -5.08 -3.75 20.01
CA LYS A 99 -6.16 -3.50 19.07
C LYS A 99 -6.62 -2.05 19.17
N ASP A 100 -7.06 -1.48 18.05
CA ASP A 100 -7.47 -0.08 17.96
C ASP A 100 -8.63 0.07 16.97
N VAL A 101 -9.50 1.05 17.22
CA VAL A 101 -10.64 1.36 16.35
C VAL A 101 -10.54 2.81 15.93
N LEU A 102 -10.37 3.02 14.63
CA LEU A 102 -10.36 4.35 14.02
C LEU A 102 -11.77 4.68 13.54
N THR A 103 -12.43 5.59 14.25
CA THR A 103 -13.74 6.11 13.86
C THR A 103 -13.56 7.44 13.13
N TYR A 104 -13.95 7.47 11.87
CA TYR A 104 -14.09 8.72 11.11
C TYR A 104 -15.54 9.18 11.20
N THR A 105 -15.75 10.22 12.00
CA THR A 105 -17.02 10.94 12.10
C THR A 105 -17.05 11.99 11.00
N TYR A 106 -18.08 11.96 10.16
CA TYR A 106 -18.34 13.03 9.19
C TYR A 106 -19.64 13.72 9.62
N ASP A 107 -19.67 15.05 9.63
CA ASP A 107 -20.82 15.84 10.11
C ASP A 107 -22.13 15.57 9.35
N THR A 108 -22.06 14.91 8.19
CA THR A 108 -23.21 14.66 7.30
C THR A 108 -23.43 13.19 6.91
N SER A 109 -22.67 12.21 7.45
CA SER A 109 -22.81 10.80 7.06
C SER A 109 -22.58 9.81 8.20
N SER A 110 -22.90 8.53 7.98
CA SER A 110 -22.64 7.47 8.96
C SER A 110 -21.14 7.38 9.28
N ASN A 111 -20.83 7.12 10.54
CA ASN A 111 -19.47 6.91 11.00
C ASN A 111 -18.83 5.73 10.24
N SER A 112 -17.60 5.93 9.75
CA SER A 112 -16.81 4.84 9.18
C SER A 112 -15.83 4.33 10.23
N GLU A 113 -16.00 3.08 10.66
CA GLU A 113 -15.11 2.43 11.62
C GLU A 113 -14.10 1.53 10.90
N TYR A 114 -12.83 1.71 11.24
CA TYR A 114 -11.73 0.89 10.76
C TYR A 114 -11.11 0.13 11.93
N PHE A 115 -11.19 -1.20 11.88
CA PHE A 115 -10.72 -2.07 12.95
C PHE A 115 -9.28 -2.49 12.70
N LYS A 116 -8.38 -2.03 13.55
CA LYS A 116 -6.93 -2.16 13.39
C LYS A 116 -6.35 -3.11 14.43
N ILE A 117 -5.48 -4.00 13.98
CA ILE A 117 -4.77 -4.94 14.85
C ILE A 117 -3.26 -4.77 14.66
N PHE A 118 -2.54 -4.65 15.76
CA PHE A 118 -1.09 -4.57 15.79
C PHE A 118 -0.50 -5.93 16.11
N LEU A 119 0.44 -6.33 15.28
CA LEU A 119 0.98 -7.67 15.23
C LEU A 119 2.49 -7.61 15.41
N ILE A 120 3.03 -8.53 16.20
CA ILE A 120 4.47 -8.75 16.32
C ILE A 120 4.80 -10.21 16.01
N ASN A 121 5.76 -10.42 15.12
CA ASN A 121 6.28 -11.74 14.86
C ASN A 121 7.19 -12.14 16.02
N THR A 122 6.89 -13.28 16.64
CA THR A 122 7.59 -13.76 17.83
C THR A 122 9.03 -14.21 17.56
N PHE A 123 9.39 -14.49 16.31
CA PHE A 123 10.71 -14.99 15.95
C PHE A 123 11.71 -13.88 15.60
N ASN A 124 11.25 -12.79 14.97
CA ASN A 124 12.14 -11.74 14.45
C ASN A 124 11.77 -10.33 14.91
N ASN A 125 10.80 -10.18 15.81
CA ASN A 125 10.26 -8.90 16.30
C ASN A 125 9.73 -7.97 15.18
N GLU A 126 9.46 -8.50 13.99
CA GLU A 126 8.86 -7.73 12.91
C GLU A 126 7.45 -7.30 13.31
N LYS A 127 7.19 -6.00 13.23
CA LYS A 127 5.88 -5.44 13.55
C LYS A 127 5.08 -5.25 12.27
N LYS A 128 3.84 -5.72 12.26
CA LYS A 128 2.87 -5.46 11.18
C LYS A 128 1.60 -4.87 11.75
N ARG A 129 0.86 -4.18 10.89
CA ARG A 129 -0.45 -3.61 11.20
C ARG A 129 -1.40 -4.07 10.12
N ILE A 130 -2.54 -4.61 10.54
CA ILE A 130 -3.59 -5.06 9.63
C ILE A 130 -4.91 -4.38 9.96
N TYR A 131 -5.70 -4.15 8.91
CA TYR A 131 -7.12 -3.89 9.02
C TYR A 131 -7.89 -5.18 8.81
N VAL A 132 -8.93 -5.35 9.60
CA VAL A 132 -9.81 -6.52 9.58
C VAL A 132 -11.27 -6.07 9.58
N GLU A 133 -12.18 -6.99 9.29
CA GLU A 133 -13.61 -6.73 9.44
C GLU A 133 -14.03 -6.73 10.91
N GLN A 134 -15.17 -6.09 11.21
CA GLN A 134 -15.68 -5.96 12.57
C GLN A 134 -15.91 -7.31 13.24
N GLU A 135 -16.43 -8.29 12.48
CA GLU A 135 -16.73 -9.63 12.99
C GLU A 135 -15.46 -10.35 13.46
N ASP A 136 -14.43 -10.37 12.61
CA ASP A 136 -13.11 -10.93 12.94
C ASP A 136 -12.46 -10.16 14.10
N TYR A 137 -12.54 -8.83 14.08
CA TYR A 137 -12.01 -7.98 15.15
C TYR A 137 -12.60 -8.34 16.51
N ARG A 138 -13.90 -8.63 16.60
CA ARG A 138 -14.55 -8.97 17.87
C ARG A 138 -14.09 -10.32 18.43
N LYS A 139 -13.78 -11.28 17.55
CA LYS A 139 -13.31 -12.62 17.94
C LYS A 139 -11.87 -12.61 18.46
N ILE A 140 -11.00 -11.79 17.84
CA ILE A 140 -9.56 -11.75 18.13
C ILE A 140 -9.29 -11.06 19.47
N LYS A 141 -8.48 -11.68 20.33
CA LYS A 141 -8.02 -11.10 21.61
C LYS A 141 -6.55 -10.72 21.55
N GLU A 142 -6.14 -9.85 22.46
CA GLU A 142 -4.72 -9.58 22.65
C GLU A 142 -3.99 -10.84 23.12
N LYS A 143 -2.73 -10.99 22.71
CA LYS A 143 -1.89 -12.18 22.90
C LYS A 143 -2.27 -13.40 22.06
N ASP A 144 -3.39 -13.37 21.32
CA ASP A 144 -3.72 -14.41 20.35
C ASP A 144 -2.68 -14.45 19.22
N PHE A 145 -2.65 -15.57 18.51
CA PHE A 145 -1.80 -15.77 17.34
C PHE A 145 -2.64 -15.72 16.06
N ILE A 146 -2.12 -15.00 15.07
CA ILE A 146 -2.69 -14.94 13.73
C ILE A 146 -1.62 -15.39 12.75
N LYS A 147 -1.96 -16.39 11.96
CA LYS A 147 -1.12 -16.84 10.85
C LYS A 147 -1.48 -16.03 9.62
N ILE A 148 -0.50 -15.34 9.03
CA ILE A 148 -0.68 -14.55 7.80
C ILE A 148 0.20 -15.12 6.70
N ILE A 149 -0.44 -15.39 5.57
CA ILE A 149 0.19 -15.76 4.31
C ILE A 149 0.19 -14.53 3.42
N TYR A 150 1.36 -14.06 3.01
CA TYR A 150 1.51 -12.86 2.20
C TYR A 150 2.69 -12.92 1.24
N PHE A 151 2.69 -12.07 0.23
CA PHE A 151 3.75 -12.02 -0.77
C PHE A 151 4.80 -10.97 -0.41
N ASP A 152 6.05 -11.40 -0.35
CA ASP A 152 7.21 -10.55 -0.07
C ASP A 152 7.34 -9.44 -1.14
N LYS A 153 8.01 -8.33 -0.82
CA LYS A 153 8.23 -7.14 -1.67
C LYS A 153 6.98 -6.34 -2.07
N VAL A 154 5.80 -6.97 -2.22
CA VAL A 154 4.55 -6.29 -2.57
C VAL A 154 3.64 -6.03 -1.37
N ASN A 155 3.90 -6.68 -0.23
CA ASN A 155 3.09 -6.56 0.99
C ASN A 155 1.59 -6.71 0.68
N ILE A 156 1.24 -7.79 -0.03
CA ILE A 156 -0.16 -8.13 -0.32
C ILE A 156 -0.49 -9.36 0.54
N PRO A 157 -1.43 -9.25 1.49
CA PRO A 157 -1.90 -10.43 2.18
C PRO A 157 -2.73 -11.29 1.23
N TYR A 158 -2.46 -12.59 1.25
CA TYR A 158 -3.24 -13.59 0.54
C TYR A 158 -4.34 -14.14 1.44
N GLU A 159 -3.95 -14.51 2.67
CA GLU A 159 -4.83 -15.17 3.63
C GLU A 159 -4.38 -14.88 5.06
N ALA A 160 -5.33 -14.83 5.98
CA ALA A 160 -5.06 -14.87 7.41
C ALA A 160 -5.99 -15.85 8.11
N ILE A 161 -5.43 -16.54 9.11
CA ILE A 161 -6.07 -17.61 9.86
C ILE A 161 -5.92 -17.29 11.35
N HIS A 162 -7.04 -17.31 12.07
CA HIS A 162 -7.11 -17.17 13.53
C HIS A 162 -7.93 -18.33 14.08
N ASN A 163 -7.39 -19.06 15.06
CA ASN A 163 -8.04 -20.24 15.66
C ASN A 163 -8.59 -21.25 14.62
N ASP A 164 -7.78 -21.59 13.62
CA ASP A 164 -8.13 -22.48 12.50
C ASP A 164 -9.28 -21.99 11.59
N GLU A 165 -9.83 -20.81 11.84
CA GLU A 165 -10.80 -20.14 10.98
C GLU A 165 -10.12 -19.13 10.04
N LYS A 166 -10.50 -19.15 8.76
CA LYS A 166 -10.08 -18.16 7.78
C LYS A 166 -10.79 -16.83 8.04
N MET A 167 -10.02 -15.75 8.11
CA MET A 167 -10.54 -14.40 8.24
C MET A 167 -11.13 -13.90 6.91
N ASN A 168 -12.20 -13.11 6.97
CA ASN A 168 -12.96 -12.70 5.78
C ASN A 168 -12.14 -11.78 4.87
N LYS A 169 -11.58 -10.72 5.45
CA LYS A 169 -10.86 -9.70 4.71
C LYS A 169 -9.79 -9.08 5.57
N ILE A 170 -8.58 -9.06 5.00
CA ILE A 170 -7.44 -8.40 5.62
C ILE A 170 -6.71 -7.49 4.64
N SER A 171 -6.16 -6.41 5.15
CA SER A 171 -5.22 -5.57 4.40
C SER A 171 -4.13 -5.08 5.32
N PHE A 172 -2.87 -5.09 4.86
CA PHE A 172 -1.81 -4.39 5.57
C PHE A 172 -2.04 -2.88 5.52
N PHE A 173 -1.59 -2.21 6.59
CA PHE A 173 -1.44 -0.75 6.64
C PHE A 173 -0.30 -0.28 5.73
#